data_AF-A0A2T7D9K6-F1
#
_entry.id   AF-A0A2T7D9K6-F1
#
_cell.length_a   1.000
_cell.length_b   1.000
_cell.length_c   1.000
_cell.angle_alpha   90.00
_cell.angle_beta   90.00
_cell.angle_gamma   90.00
#
_symmetry.space_group_name_H-M   'P 1'
#
loop_
_entity.id
_entity.type
_entity.pdbx_description
1 polymer ?
#
loop_
_entity_poly.entity_id
_entity_poly.type
_entity_poly.pdbx_seq_one_letter_code
_entity_poly.pdbx_strand_id
1 'polypeptide(L)'
;MGISRPLAAAALLLLIAVARAATEEPVAVAADSVAGAVEAAARAEEAKEAAALRAELDQLRAKISTLESGIAERSQDLKNKDDGIAKLEKAIEEKSQKIASLQAEIASLQAKGSIAAEEQAGKANARAVELEKQIDKLKKDIEAQSSQRTALEARANDAEKKVEELTAKLNAIQKESDEQKRKIKKTERALKVAEEELMRLQLEASAKAKQLTEVHGAWLPPWLAAQYAHYMEVVSGHWSQHGKPAMQNFLQKASEKSAQAKKWAEPHIETAKTKWVPVKEKLVVLKKNAEPYIQKVSTRSVELYESSWDAVTPHVVKAKEFAHPYYQEAKKFSKPYIDQVAEITKPHVEKVRTALKPYTKRVVHAYGSFLESATTYHRQAQATILDYLHQHEITKSLATKELVWFLASALLALPVFVIYRLLINTFCTKKPKRSRGGNGNHGHRRHKRRHTDK
;
A
#
# COMPACT_ATOMS: atom_id res chain seq x y z
N MET A 1 -27.43 -24.49 -54.45
CA MET A 1 -28.75 -25.15 -54.48
C MET A 1 -29.70 -24.17 -55.11
N GLY A 2 -30.23 -24.31 -56.32
CA GLY A 2 -30.37 -25.48 -57.17
C GLY A 2 -31.81 -25.50 -57.66
N ILE A 3 -32.09 -24.87 -58.80
CA ILE A 3 -33.28 -25.17 -59.60
C ILE A 3 -32.80 -25.38 -61.05
N SER A 4 -33.03 -26.61 -61.49
CA SER A 4 -32.91 -27.19 -62.83
C SER A 4 -33.61 -26.35 -63.90
N ARG A 5 -33.03 -26.10 -65.09
CA ARG A 5 -32.98 -26.98 -66.30
C ARG A 5 -34.39 -27.41 -66.80
N PRO A 6 -34.64 -27.64 -68.12
CA PRO A 6 -33.72 -27.58 -69.28
C PRO A 6 -34.35 -27.17 -70.65
N LEU A 7 -33.52 -27.28 -71.73
CA LEU A 7 -33.81 -27.85 -73.06
C LEU A 7 -35.08 -27.40 -73.83
N ALA A 8 -34.90 -26.90 -75.05
CA ALA A 8 -34.93 -27.74 -76.25
C ALA A 8 -34.79 -26.90 -77.53
N ALA A 9 -33.95 -27.41 -78.43
CA ALA A 9 -33.83 -27.02 -79.82
C ALA A 9 -34.75 -27.88 -80.70
N ALA A 10 -35.09 -27.38 -81.89
CA ALA A 10 -35.46 -28.06 -83.15
C ALA A 10 -36.55 -27.22 -83.86
N ALA A 11 -36.24 -26.51 -84.93
CA ALA A 11 -36.13 -27.04 -86.30
C ALA A 11 -37.44 -27.69 -86.79
N LEU A 12 -38.18 -26.99 -87.65
CA LEU A 12 -38.82 -27.64 -88.80
C LEU A 12 -39.10 -26.62 -89.92
N LEU A 13 -38.40 -26.86 -91.03
CA LEU A 13 -38.72 -26.43 -92.38
C LEU A 13 -40.14 -26.84 -92.76
N LEU A 14 -40.84 -26.03 -93.56
CA LEU A 14 -41.66 -26.58 -94.65
C LEU A 14 -41.81 -25.57 -95.78
N LEU A 15 -41.16 -25.91 -96.90
CA LEU A 15 -41.47 -25.49 -98.26
C LEU A 15 -42.92 -25.83 -98.60
N ILE A 16 -43.64 -24.93 -99.26
CA ILE A 16 -44.56 -25.35 -100.33
C ILE A 16 -44.28 -24.50 -101.56
N ALA A 17 -43.95 -25.22 -102.62
CA ALA A 17 -43.80 -24.75 -103.97
C ALA A 17 -45.01 -25.25 -104.79
N VAL A 18 -45.37 -24.47 -105.83
CA VAL A 18 -45.86 -24.92 -107.15
C VAL A 18 -47.35 -25.31 -107.33
N ALA A 19 -47.86 -24.78 -108.46
CA ALA A 19 -48.91 -25.26 -109.39
C ALA A 19 -50.37 -24.83 -109.12
N ARG A 20 -51.00 -24.06 -110.04
CA ARG A 20 -51.69 -24.47 -111.31
C ARG A 20 -53.12 -24.94 -110.99
N ALA A 21 -54.23 -24.66 -111.68
CA ALA A 21 -54.60 -24.20 -113.02
C ALA A 21 -56.05 -23.62 -112.91
N ALA A 22 -56.45 -22.61 -113.67
CA ALA A 22 -57.18 -22.70 -114.95
C ALA A 22 -58.64 -23.20 -114.89
N THR A 23 -59.58 -22.39 -115.41
CA THR A 23 -60.64 -22.72 -116.39
C THR A 23 -61.35 -21.40 -116.77
N GLU A 24 -61.21 -20.91 -118.02
CA GLU A 24 -61.97 -21.24 -119.25
C GLU A 24 -63.32 -20.49 -119.32
N GLU A 25 -63.46 -19.46 -120.18
CA GLU A 25 -63.98 -19.49 -121.59
C GLU A 25 -65.53 -19.29 -121.59
N PRO A 26 -66.24 -18.94 -122.69
CA PRO A 26 -65.95 -19.17 -124.12
C PRO A 26 -66.25 -17.97 -125.07
N VAL A 27 -65.55 -17.79 -126.21
CA VAL A 27 -65.74 -18.31 -127.60
C VAL A 27 -66.19 -17.16 -128.53
N ALA A 28 -65.35 -16.72 -129.48
CA ALA A 28 -65.13 -17.20 -130.86
C ALA A 28 -66.26 -16.76 -131.83
N VAL A 29 -66.08 -16.49 -133.13
CA VAL A 29 -64.98 -16.44 -134.12
C VAL A 29 -65.63 -15.97 -135.43
N ALA A 30 -64.92 -15.14 -136.22
CA ALA A 30 -64.93 -14.97 -137.71
C ALA A 30 -66.28 -14.85 -138.47
N ALA A 31 -66.39 -14.38 -139.71
CA ALA A 31 -65.46 -14.04 -140.76
C ALA A 31 -66.12 -13.01 -141.70
N ASP A 32 -65.25 -12.31 -142.42
CA ASP A 32 -65.40 -11.61 -143.69
C ASP A 32 -66.66 -11.88 -144.56
N SER A 33 -67.31 -10.81 -145.06
CA SER A 33 -67.38 -10.48 -146.49
C SER A 33 -68.49 -9.46 -146.84
N VAL A 34 -68.02 -8.34 -147.41
CA VAL A 34 -68.49 -7.64 -148.63
C VAL A 34 -70.00 -7.43 -148.91
N ALA A 35 -70.27 -6.14 -149.18
CA ALA A 35 -71.27 -5.51 -150.06
C ALA A 35 -72.69 -5.18 -149.53
N GLY A 36 -72.99 -3.88 -149.56
CA GLY A 36 -74.20 -3.39 -150.23
C GLY A 36 -75.31 -2.74 -149.39
N ALA A 37 -75.10 -1.47 -149.02
CA ALA A 37 -76.02 -0.32 -149.13
C ALA A 37 -77.40 -0.23 -148.39
N VAL A 38 -77.63 1.00 -147.86
CA VAL A 38 -78.91 1.72 -147.59
C VAL A 38 -79.69 1.33 -146.32
N GLU A 39 -80.36 2.18 -145.51
CA GLU A 39 -80.26 3.58 -145.03
C GLU A 39 -81.40 3.74 -143.97
N ALA A 40 -81.13 4.47 -142.89
CA ALA A 40 -82.06 5.20 -141.99
C ALA A 40 -83.14 4.48 -141.13
N ALA A 41 -82.80 4.17 -139.85
CA ALA A 41 -83.73 4.21 -138.69
C ALA A 41 -83.03 4.22 -137.28
N ALA A 42 -81.86 4.86 -137.12
CA ALA A 42 -80.98 4.72 -135.93
C ALA A 42 -80.76 6.03 -135.13
N ARG A 43 -81.81 6.70 -134.64
CA ARG A 43 -81.62 7.97 -133.87
C ARG A 43 -82.36 8.13 -132.54
N ALA A 44 -83.08 7.11 -132.05
CA ALA A 44 -83.85 7.22 -130.80
C ALA A 44 -83.30 6.42 -129.60
N GLU A 45 -82.48 5.38 -129.82
CA GLU A 45 -81.90 4.58 -128.72
C GLU A 45 -80.53 5.08 -128.21
N GLU A 46 -79.70 5.69 -129.07
CA GLU A 46 -78.38 6.24 -128.66
C GLU A 46 -78.48 7.34 -127.58
N ALA A 47 -79.62 8.03 -127.47
CA ALA A 47 -79.81 9.11 -126.50
C ALA A 47 -80.07 8.61 -125.05
N LYS A 48 -80.62 7.40 -124.88
CA LYS A 48 -80.88 6.83 -123.54
C LYS A 48 -79.63 6.18 -122.96
N GLU A 49 -78.84 5.48 -123.77
CA GLU A 49 -77.57 4.89 -123.35
C GLU A 49 -76.54 5.96 -122.96
N ALA A 50 -76.49 7.08 -123.69
CA ALA A 50 -75.62 8.22 -123.37
C ALA A 50 -75.99 8.93 -122.04
N ALA A 51 -77.26 8.88 -121.63
CA ALA A 51 -77.71 9.45 -120.36
C ALA A 51 -77.40 8.53 -119.17
N ALA A 52 -77.55 7.21 -119.33
CA ALA A 52 -77.20 6.22 -118.31
C ALA A 52 -75.68 6.19 -118.03
N LEU A 53 -74.85 6.22 -119.07
CA LEU A 53 -73.38 6.29 -118.93
C LEU A 53 -72.89 7.58 -118.27
N ARG A 54 -73.59 8.70 -118.49
CA ARG A 54 -73.29 9.97 -117.79
C ARG A 54 -73.59 9.88 -116.29
N ALA A 55 -74.72 9.28 -115.92
CA ALA A 55 -75.08 9.09 -114.52
C ALA A 55 -74.09 8.15 -113.80
N GLU A 56 -73.60 7.10 -114.47
CA GLU A 56 -72.56 6.23 -113.93
C GLU A 56 -71.20 6.93 -113.80
N LEU A 57 -70.81 7.75 -114.78
CA LEU A 57 -69.60 8.57 -114.68
C LEU A 57 -69.65 9.59 -113.54
N ASP A 58 -70.81 10.23 -113.33
CA ASP A 58 -71.00 11.16 -112.22
C ASP A 58 -71.02 10.42 -110.87
N GLN A 59 -71.56 9.20 -110.81
CA GLN A 59 -71.49 8.35 -109.62
C GLN A 59 -70.04 7.89 -109.33
N LEU A 60 -69.27 7.52 -110.36
CA LEU A 60 -67.86 7.16 -110.22
C LEU A 60 -67.03 8.38 -109.80
N ARG A 61 -67.31 9.57 -110.33
CA ARG A 61 -66.67 10.82 -109.87
C ARG A 61 -67.00 11.14 -108.42
N ALA A 62 -68.26 10.98 -108.00
CA ALA A 62 -68.64 11.17 -106.61
C ALA A 62 -67.93 10.16 -105.70
N LYS A 63 -67.85 8.88 -106.10
CA LYS A 63 -67.09 7.86 -105.35
C LYS A 63 -65.60 8.15 -105.30
N ILE A 64 -65.00 8.60 -106.41
CA ILE A 64 -63.59 9.01 -106.47
C ILE A 64 -63.38 10.19 -105.53
N SER A 65 -64.24 11.21 -105.55
CA SER A 65 -64.14 12.37 -104.67
C SER A 65 -64.26 12.00 -103.18
N THR A 66 -65.18 11.09 -102.83
CA THR A 66 -65.31 10.58 -101.44
C THR A 66 -64.13 9.72 -101.02
N LEU A 67 -63.56 8.94 -101.94
CA LEU A 67 -62.33 8.16 -101.67
C LEU A 67 -61.12 9.08 -101.55
N GLU A 68 -61.00 10.11 -102.38
CA GLU A 68 -59.95 11.12 -102.32
C GLU A 68 -60.02 11.91 -101.01
N SER A 69 -61.22 12.34 -100.58
CA SER A 69 -61.40 12.99 -99.28
C SER A 69 -61.06 12.05 -98.12
N GLY A 70 -61.45 10.79 -98.19
CA GLY A 70 -61.12 9.77 -97.18
C GLY A 70 -59.62 9.41 -97.14
N ILE A 71 -58.92 9.46 -98.28
CA ILE A 71 -57.46 9.30 -98.35
C ILE A 71 -56.76 10.52 -97.76
N ALA A 72 -57.23 11.73 -98.06
CA ALA A 72 -56.68 12.96 -97.49
C ALA A 72 -56.86 13.02 -95.96
N GLU A 73 -58.04 12.67 -95.45
CA GLU A 73 -58.32 12.58 -94.02
C GLU A 73 -57.44 11.53 -93.33
N ARG A 74 -57.35 10.31 -93.87
CA ARG A 74 -56.45 9.26 -93.34
C ARG A 74 -54.98 9.64 -93.39
N SER A 75 -54.55 10.36 -94.43
CA SER A 75 -53.17 10.83 -94.55
C SER A 75 -52.85 11.88 -93.50
N GLN A 76 -53.78 12.80 -93.22
CA GLN A 76 -53.64 13.78 -92.16
C GLN A 76 -53.63 13.12 -90.77
N ASP A 77 -54.49 12.12 -90.55
CA ASP A 77 -54.53 11.34 -89.31
C ASP A 77 -53.25 10.52 -89.08
N LEU A 78 -52.69 9.94 -90.14
CA LEU A 78 -51.39 9.26 -90.08
C LEU A 78 -50.29 10.24 -89.69
N LYS A 79 -50.27 11.44 -90.29
CA LYS A 79 -49.29 12.47 -89.94
C LYS A 79 -49.39 12.92 -88.48
N ASN A 80 -50.61 13.11 -87.97
CA ASN A 80 -50.84 13.44 -86.56
C ASN A 80 -50.36 12.32 -85.62
N LYS A 81 -50.54 11.05 -86.01
CA LYS A 81 -50.04 9.89 -85.24
C LYS A 81 -48.52 9.77 -85.30
N ASP A 82 -47.90 10.00 -86.46
CA ASP A 82 -46.45 10.02 -86.62
C ASP A 82 -45.80 11.12 -85.76
N ASP A 83 -46.39 12.32 -85.74
CA ASP A 83 -45.96 13.41 -84.85
C ASP A 83 -46.12 13.03 -83.36
N GLY A 84 -47.15 12.26 -83.02
CA GLY A 84 -47.37 11.70 -81.68
C GLY A 84 -46.32 10.66 -81.29
N ILE A 85 -45.96 9.77 -82.22
CA ILE A 85 -44.91 8.76 -82.04
C ILE A 85 -43.56 9.43 -81.84
N ALA A 86 -43.21 10.42 -82.67
CA ALA A 86 -41.95 11.17 -82.52
C ALA A 86 -41.80 11.84 -81.14
N LYS A 87 -42.90 12.36 -80.58
CA LYS A 87 -42.91 12.92 -79.21
C LYS A 87 -42.69 11.85 -78.14
N LEU A 88 -43.32 10.68 -78.28
CA LEU A 88 -43.14 9.55 -77.35
C LEU A 88 -41.72 8.99 -77.42
N GLU A 89 -41.14 8.85 -78.61
CA GLU A 89 -39.75 8.42 -78.79
C GLU A 89 -38.77 9.36 -78.10
N LYS A 90 -38.95 10.68 -78.27
CA LYS A 90 -38.13 11.68 -77.57
C LYS A 90 -38.24 11.55 -76.05
N ALA A 91 -39.45 11.34 -75.52
CA ALA A 91 -39.67 11.16 -74.08
C ALA A 91 -39.07 9.84 -73.55
N ILE A 92 -39.07 8.78 -74.35
CA ILE A 92 -38.43 7.50 -74.02
C ILE A 92 -36.92 7.68 -73.97
N GLU A 93 -36.33 8.38 -74.94
CA GLU A 93 -34.90 8.68 -74.97
C GLU A 93 -34.46 9.48 -73.74
N GLU A 94 -35.18 10.57 -73.40
CA GLU A 94 -34.90 11.37 -72.20
C GLU A 94 -35.02 10.56 -70.90
N LYS A 95 -36.03 9.68 -70.79
CA LYS A 95 -36.18 8.79 -69.62
C LYS A 95 -35.07 7.74 -69.56
N SER A 96 -34.63 7.22 -70.70
CA SER A 96 -33.56 6.22 -70.78
C SER A 96 -32.23 6.82 -70.36
N GLN A 97 -31.94 8.05 -70.77
CA GLN A 97 -30.77 8.80 -70.32
C GLN A 97 -30.79 9.06 -68.80
N LYS A 98 -31.96 9.40 -68.23
CA LYS A 98 -32.11 9.54 -66.77
C LYS A 98 -31.89 8.23 -66.02
N ILE A 99 -32.40 7.12 -66.54
CA ILE A 99 -32.19 5.79 -65.95
C ILE A 99 -30.70 5.44 -65.96
N ALA A 100 -30.01 5.67 -67.09
CA ALA A 100 -28.57 5.42 -67.18
C ALA A 100 -27.77 6.29 -66.17
N SER A 101 -28.13 7.56 -66.02
CA SER A 101 -27.53 8.46 -65.02
C SER A 101 -27.74 7.97 -63.59
N LEU A 102 -28.97 7.57 -63.24
CA LEU A 102 -29.29 7.06 -61.90
C LEU A 102 -28.61 5.72 -61.61
N GLN A 103 -28.50 4.84 -62.61
CA GLN A 103 -27.75 3.58 -62.48
C GLN A 103 -26.26 3.83 -62.22
N ALA A 104 -25.65 4.81 -62.92
CA ALA A 104 -24.27 5.20 -62.68
C ALA A 104 -24.06 5.80 -61.27
N GLU A 105 -25.01 6.60 -60.78
CA GLU A 105 -24.97 7.16 -59.43
C GLU A 105 -25.11 6.08 -58.35
N ILE A 106 -26.03 5.11 -58.53
CA ILE A 106 -26.18 3.95 -57.64
C ILE A 106 -24.89 3.12 -57.60
N ALA A 107 -24.27 2.85 -58.75
CA ALA A 107 -23.01 2.12 -58.81
C ALA A 107 -21.88 2.88 -58.09
N SER A 108 -21.81 4.22 -58.24
CA SER A 108 -20.84 5.05 -57.53
C SER A 108 -21.05 5.03 -56.01
N LEU A 109 -22.30 5.12 -55.54
CA LEU A 109 -22.63 5.07 -54.13
C LEU A 109 -22.38 3.69 -53.51
N GLN A 110 -22.67 2.60 -54.23
CA GLN A 110 -22.35 1.25 -53.78
C GLN A 110 -20.83 1.03 -53.68
N ALA A 111 -20.05 1.47 -54.66
CA ALA A 111 -18.60 1.38 -54.62
C ALA A 111 -18.00 2.23 -53.48
N LYS A 112 -18.49 3.46 -53.28
CA LYS A 112 -18.07 4.32 -52.16
C LYS A 112 -18.46 3.72 -50.80
N GLY A 113 -19.64 3.12 -50.71
CA GLY A 113 -20.13 2.44 -49.51
C GLY A 113 -19.30 1.21 -49.13
N SER A 114 -18.90 0.38 -50.11
CA SER A 114 -18.08 -0.81 -49.83
C SER A 114 -16.67 -0.44 -49.41
N ILE A 115 -16.03 0.52 -50.09
CA ILE A 115 -14.66 0.96 -49.79
C ILE A 115 -14.59 1.61 -48.39
N ALA A 116 -15.56 2.47 -48.04
CA ALA A 116 -15.59 3.10 -46.72
C ALA A 116 -15.84 2.08 -45.59
N ALA A 117 -16.69 1.07 -45.82
CA ALA A 117 -16.93 0.00 -44.86
C ALA A 117 -15.69 -0.89 -44.68
N GLU A 118 -14.98 -1.20 -45.76
CA GLU A 118 -13.79 -2.05 -45.76
C GLU A 118 -12.59 -1.33 -45.11
N GLU A 119 -12.41 -0.03 -45.36
CA GLU A 119 -11.36 0.77 -44.71
C GLU A 119 -11.61 0.95 -43.20
N GLN A 120 -12.87 1.15 -42.79
CA GLN A 120 -13.26 1.23 -41.39
C GLN A 120 -13.07 -0.12 -40.67
N ALA A 121 -13.41 -1.23 -41.34
CA ALA A 121 -13.19 -2.59 -40.83
C ALA A 121 -11.68 -2.90 -40.68
N GLY A 122 -10.85 -2.49 -41.65
CA GLY A 122 -9.39 -2.62 -41.56
C GLY A 122 -8.80 -1.87 -40.36
N LYS A 123 -9.25 -0.63 -40.12
CA LYS A 123 -8.83 0.18 -38.95
C LYS A 123 -9.30 -0.44 -37.63
N ALA A 124 -10.52 -0.98 -37.58
CA ALA A 124 -11.04 -1.67 -36.40
C ALA A 124 -10.25 -2.96 -36.08
N ASN A 125 -9.93 -3.76 -37.11
CA ASN A 125 -9.13 -4.98 -36.96
C ASN A 125 -7.70 -4.68 -36.52
N ALA A 126 -7.06 -3.64 -37.07
CA ALA A 126 -5.72 -3.23 -36.62
C ALA A 126 -5.71 -2.81 -35.14
N ARG A 127 -6.75 -2.09 -34.69
CA ARG A 127 -6.92 -1.74 -33.27
C ARG A 127 -7.18 -2.96 -32.39
N ALA A 128 -7.96 -3.94 -32.88
CA ALA A 128 -8.21 -5.18 -32.15
C ALA A 128 -6.91 -5.97 -31.94
N VAL A 129 -6.07 -6.11 -32.97
CA VAL A 129 -4.77 -6.79 -32.87
C VAL A 129 -3.81 -6.07 -31.91
N GLU A 130 -3.80 -4.74 -31.91
CA GLU A 130 -2.98 -3.97 -30.96
C GLU A 130 -3.46 -4.14 -29.51
N LEU A 131 -4.77 -4.11 -29.28
CA LEU A 131 -5.36 -4.37 -27.97
C LEU A 131 -5.08 -5.80 -27.50
N GLU A 132 -5.13 -6.78 -28.39
CA GLU A 132 -4.80 -8.18 -28.09
C GLU A 132 -3.33 -8.32 -27.64
N LYS A 133 -2.39 -7.67 -28.33
CA LYS A 133 -0.98 -7.61 -27.91
C LYS A 133 -0.80 -6.98 -26.53
N GLN A 134 -1.58 -5.93 -26.22
CA GLN A 134 -1.53 -5.29 -24.91
C GLN A 134 -2.08 -6.21 -23.80
N ILE A 135 -3.17 -6.93 -24.08
CA ILE A 135 -3.73 -7.92 -23.16
C ILE A 135 -2.72 -9.03 -22.87
N ASP A 136 -2.05 -9.56 -23.90
CA ASP A 136 -1.04 -10.60 -23.75
C ASP A 136 0.17 -10.13 -22.94
N LYS A 137 0.59 -8.87 -23.15
CA LYS A 137 1.67 -8.27 -22.36
C LYS A 137 1.27 -8.13 -20.90
N LEU A 138 0.08 -7.57 -20.63
CA LEU A 138 -0.44 -7.42 -19.27
C LEU A 138 -0.62 -8.78 -18.58
N LYS A 139 -1.04 -9.82 -19.31
CA LYS A 139 -1.18 -11.17 -18.78
C LYS A 139 0.17 -11.74 -18.32
N LYS A 140 1.23 -11.60 -19.13
CA LYS A 140 2.59 -12.00 -18.76
C LYS A 140 3.11 -11.23 -17.54
N ASP A 141 2.85 -9.93 -17.47
CA ASP A 141 3.25 -9.10 -16.33
C ASP A 141 2.51 -9.52 -15.04
N ILE A 142 1.21 -9.84 -15.12
CA ILE A 142 0.42 -10.36 -14.00
C ILE A 142 0.96 -11.72 -13.53
N GLU A 143 1.26 -12.64 -14.45
CA GLU A 143 1.85 -13.94 -14.11
C GLU A 143 3.21 -13.77 -13.41
N ALA A 144 4.08 -12.93 -13.95
CA ALA A 144 5.38 -12.61 -13.34
C ALA A 144 5.21 -12.02 -11.94
N GLN A 145 4.31 -11.04 -11.77
CA GLN A 145 4.04 -10.42 -10.48
C GLN A 145 3.43 -11.42 -9.48
N SER A 146 2.60 -12.35 -9.95
CA SER A 146 2.03 -13.40 -9.11
C SER A 146 3.12 -14.32 -8.55
N SER A 147 4.12 -14.69 -9.37
CA SER A 147 5.26 -15.51 -8.97
C SER A 147 6.19 -14.79 -7.99
N GLN A 148 6.38 -13.48 -8.16
CA GLN A 148 7.14 -12.66 -7.20
C GLN A 148 6.40 -12.54 -5.87
N ARG A 149 5.08 -12.38 -5.90
CA ARG A 149 4.25 -12.33 -4.69
C ARG A 149 4.37 -13.62 -3.88
N THR A 150 4.28 -14.78 -4.52
CA THR A 150 4.42 -16.08 -3.81
C THR A 150 5.83 -16.27 -3.23
N ALA A 151 6.88 -15.84 -3.95
CA ALA A 151 8.24 -15.88 -3.44
C ALA A 151 8.45 -14.95 -2.23
N LEU A 152 7.88 -13.73 -2.28
CA LEU A 152 7.91 -12.79 -1.16
C LEU A 152 7.11 -13.30 0.04
N GLU A 153 5.96 -13.92 -0.18
CA GLU A 153 5.14 -14.53 0.86
C GLU A 153 5.88 -15.69 1.55
N ALA A 154 6.54 -16.57 0.78
CA ALA A 154 7.38 -17.62 1.34
C ALA A 154 8.53 -17.05 2.20
N ARG A 155 9.16 -15.97 1.74
CA ARG A 155 10.23 -15.28 2.49
C ARG A 155 9.70 -14.59 3.75
N ALA A 156 8.50 -14.02 3.70
CA ALA A 156 7.84 -13.43 4.86
C ALA A 156 7.53 -14.50 5.91
N ASN A 157 6.98 -15.65 5.50
CA ASN A 157 6.69 -16.78 6.39
C ASN A 157 7.96 -17.36 7.04
N ASP A 158 9.08 -17.45 6.30
CA ASP A 158 10.37 -17.87 6.87
C ASP A 158 10.93 -16.83 7.86
N ALA A 159 10.80 -15.54 7.56
CA ALA A 159 11.19 -14.47 8.46
C ALA A 159 10.33 -14.44 9.73
N GLU A 160 9.02 -14.69 9.62
CA GLU A 160 8.10 -14.78 10.76
C GLU A 160 8.49 -15.93 11.69
N LYS A 161 8.76 -17.13 11.15
CA LYS A 161 9.28 -18.27 11.93
C LYS A 161 10.58 -17.94 12.66
N LYS A 162 11.50 -17.22 12.02
CA LYS A 162 12.75 -16.77 12.67
C LYS A 162 12.49 -15.78 13.80
N VAL A 163 11.54 -14.87 13.63
CA VAL A 163 11.14 -13.92 14.68
C VAL A 163 10.50 -14.65 15.86
N GLU A 164 9.66 -15.65 15.61
CA GLU A 164 9.09 -16.50 16.66
C GLU A 164 10.18 -17.28 17.43
N GLU A 165 11.15 -17.87 16.72
CA GLU A 165 12.27 -18.57 17.34
C GLU A 165 13.15 -17.63 18.19
N LEU A 166 13.48 -16.44 17.68
CA LEU A 166 14.23 -15.43 18.43
C LEU A 166 13.45 -14.93 19.64
N THR A 167 12.13 -14.78 19.52
CA THR A 167 11.25 -14.40 20.63
C THR A 167 11.23 -15.50 21.71
N ALA A 168 11.18 -16.77 21.32
CA ALA A 168 11.28 -17.89 22.25
C ALA A 168 12.64 -17.92 22.98
N LYS A 169 13.75 -17.72 22.26
CA LYS A 169 15.09 -17.61 22.86
C LYS A 169 15.21 -16.42 23.82
N LEU A 170 14.68 -15.27 23.44
CA LEU A 170 14.66 -14.08 24.29
C LEU A 170 13.89 -14.31 25.59
N ASN A 171 12.73 -14.97 25.50
CA ASN A 171 11.94 -15.33 26.68
C ASN A 171 12.66 -16.34 27.60
N ALA A 172 13.43 -17.29 27.03
CA ALA A 172 14.24 -18.22 27.81
C ALA A 172 15.36 -17.48 28.58
N ILE A 173 16.13 -16.63 27.89
CA ILE A 173 17.19 -15.81 28.49
C ILE A 173 16.62 -14.88 29.58
N GLN A 174 15.45 -14.29 29.34
CA GLN A 174 14.77 -13.45 30.33
C GLN A 174 14.43 -14.23 31.61
N LYS A 175 13.94 -15.46 31.49
CA LYS A 175 13.65 -16.34 32.64
C LYS A 175 14.91 -16.70 33.42
N GLU A 176 16.00 -17.03 32.73
CA GLU A 176 17.28 -17.33 33.36
C GLU A 176 17.85 -16.12 34.11
N SER A 177 17.78 -14.92 33.50
CA SER A 177 18.19 -13.67 34.13
C SER A 177 17.38 -13.37 35.40
N ASP A 178 16.06 -13.56 35.36
CA ASP A 178 15.18 -13.37 36.51
C ASP A 178 15.45 -14.41 37.62
N GLU A 179 15.85 -15.63 37.26
CA GLU A 179 16.30 -16.63 38.23
C GLU A 179 17.65 -16.26 38.87
N GLN A 180 18.65 -15.87 38.07
CA GLN A 180 19.94 -15.40 38.58
C GLN A 180 19.78 -14.20 39.52
N LYS A 181 18.93 -13.24 39.15
CA LYS A 181 18.60 -12.08 40.00
C LYS A 181 17.96 -12.48 41.33
N ARG A 182 17.11 -13.51 41.34
CA ARG A 182 16.56 -14.07 42.59
C ARG A 182 17.64 -14.72 43.45
N LYS A 183 18.58 -15.44 42.85
CA LYS A 183 19.73 -16.05 43.56
C LYS A 183 20.62 -14.96 44.19
N ILE A 184 20.98 -13.92 43.43
CA ILE A 184 21.76 -12.78 43.91
C ILE A 184 21.09 -12.08 45.10
N LYS A 185 19.77 -11.83 45.03
CA LYS A 185 19.03 -11.23 46.15
C LYS A 185 19.04 -12.09 47.41
N LYS A 186 19.06 -13.43 47.28
CA LYS A 186 19.14 -14.33 48.44
C LYS A 186 20.52 -14.27 49.09
N THR A 187 21.59 -14.30 48.28
CA THR A 187 22.96 -14.22 48.79
C THR A 187 23.26 -12.83 49.39
N GLU A 188 22.74 -11.76 48.80
CA GLU A 188 22.88 -10.40 49.34
C GLU A 188 22.21 -10.25 50.72
N ARG A 189 21.03 -10.86 50.92
CA ARG A 189 20.37 -10.86 52.24
C ARG A 189 21.15 -11.66 53.27
N ALA A 190 21.64 -12.84 52.89
CA ALA A 190 22.47 -13.65 53.78
C ALA A 190 23.75 -12.91 54.19
N LEU A 191 24.36 -12.18 53.26
CA LEU A 191 25.52 -11.34 53.53
C LEU A 191 25.19 -10.22 54.53
N LYS A 192 24.09 -9.48 54.33
CA LYS A 192 23.67 -8.41 55.26
C LYS A 192 23.41 -8.93 56.67
N VAL A 193 22.77 -10.10 56.80
CA VAL A 193 22.55 -10.73 58.10
C VAL A 193 23.89 -11.09 58.77
N ALA A 194 24.83 -11.67 58.02
CA ALA A 194 26.16 -11.98 58.55
C ALA A 194 26.94 -10.71 58.96
N GLU A 195 26.83 -9.63 58.20
CA GLU A 195 27.42 -8.32 58.53
C GLU A 195 26.80 -7.72 59.80
N GLU A 196 25.48 -7.76 59.94
CA GLU A 196 24.76 -7.29 61.14
C GLU A 196 25.13 -8.10 62.39
N GLU A 197 25.22 -9.43 62.28
CA GLU A 197 25.67 -10.30 63.38
C GLU A 197 27.11 -10.01 63.78
N LEU A 198 28.01 -9.81 62.81
CA LEU A 198 29.40 -9.46 63.08
C LEU A 198 29.52 -8.12 63.81
N MET A 199 28.79 -7.10 63.36
CA MET A 199 28.77 -5.78 64.02
C MET A 199 28.20 -5.88 65.44
N ARG A 200 27.16 -6.69 65.64
CA ARG A 200 26.58 -6.94 66.96
C ARG A 200 27.59 -7.63 67.89
N LEU A 201 28.25 -8.70 67.43
CA LEU A 201 29.26 -9.42 68.21
C LEU A 201 30.45 -8.50 68.56
N GLN A 202 30.86 -7.65 67.63
CA GLN A 202 31.92 -6.67 67.87
C GLN A 202 31.52 -5.64 68.93
N LEU A 203 30.28 -5.14 68.89
CA LEU A 203 29.75 -4.24 69.90
C LEU A 203 29.62 -4.93 71.26
N GLU A 204 29.08 -6.15 71.32
CA GLU A 204 28.97 -6.94 72.56
C GLU A 204 30.35 -7.24 73.16
N ALA A 205 31.35 -7.60 72.35
CA ALA A 205 32.72 -7.81 72.79
C ALA A 205 33.32 -6.52 73.36
N SER A 206 33.12 -5.37 72.67
CA SER A 206 33.60 -4.07 73.15
C SER A 206 32.92 -3.61 74.44
N ALA A 207 31.62 -3.88 74.60
CA ALA A 207 30.86 -3.54 75.79
C ALA A 207 31.28 -4.41 76.98
N LYS A 208 31.43 -5.73 76.78
CA LYS A 208 31.97 -6.64 77.80
C LYS A 208 33.40 -6.25 78.19
N ALA A 209 34.25 -5.89 77.22
CA ALA A 209 35.60 -5.40 77.50
C ALA A 209 35.58 -4.13 78.37
N LYS A 210 34.68 -3.17 78.10
CA LYS A 210 34.52 -1.96 78.93
C LYS A 210 34.01 -2.27 80.34
N GLN A 211 33.00 -3.14 80.48
CA GLN A 211 32.51 -3.59 81.79
C GLN A 211 33.60 -4.31 82.59
N LEU A 212 34.41 -5.14 81.93
CA LEU A 212 35.59 -5.73 82.53
C LEU A 212 36.55 -4.63 82.99
N THR A 213 36.96 -3.67 82.15
CA THR A 213 37.88 -2.61 82.59
C THR A 213 37.36 -1.75 83.75
N GLU A 214 36.04 -1.51 83.83
CA GLU A 214 35.43 -0.72 84.91
C GLU A 214 35.33 -1.52 86.23
N VAL A 215 34.89 -2.79 86.18
CA VAL A 215 34.81 -3.66 87.37
C VAL A 215 36.21 -4.02 87.88
N HIS A 216 37.20 -4.06 86.99
CA HIS A 216 38.55 -4.52 87.29
C HIS A 216 39.52 -3.37 87.61
N GLY A 217 39.13 -2.11 87.43
CA GLY A 217 39.93 -0.93 87.78
C GLY A 217 40.08 -0.70 89.30
N ALA A 218 39.23 -1.32 90.13
CA ALA A 218 39.30 -1.19 91.59
C ALA A 218 39.15 -2.50 92.38
N TRP A 219 38.95 -3.65 91.72
CA TRP A 219 38.73 -4.93 92.43
C TRP A 219 39.17 -6.16 91.63
N LEU A 220 40.43 -6.21 91.21
CA LEU A 220 41.08 -7.45 90.77
C LEU A 220 41.98 -7.95 91.90
N PRO A 221 41.62 -9.05 92.59
CA PRO A 221 42.53 -9.70 93.52
C PRO A 221 43.87 -10.01 92.82
N PRO A 222 45.03 -9.78 93.45
CA PRO A 222 46.34 -9.98 92.83
C PRO A 222 46.54 -11.35 92.15
N TRP A 223 45.88 -12.39 92.67
CA TRP A 223 45.90 -13.74 92.10
C TRP A 223 45.13 -13.85 90.77
N LEU A 224 44.03 -13.10 90.56
CA LEU A 224 43.26 -13.11 89.32
C LEU A 224 43.92 -12.24 88.24
N ALA A 225 44.59 -11.15 88.64
CA ALA A 225 45.43 -10.37 87.74
C ALA A 225 46.62 -11.19 87.22
N ALA A 226 47.26 -11.98 88.10
CA ALA A 226 48.29 -12.93 87.72
C ALA A 226 47.76 -14.04 86.80
N GLN A 227 46.56 -14.56 87.07
CA GLN A 227 45.92 -15.58 86.22
C GLN A 227 45.51 -15.03 84.84
N TYR A 228 45.03 -13.79 84.77
CA TYR A 228 44.72 -13.10 83.52
C TYR A 228 45.98 -12.81 82.72
N ALA A 229 47.06 -12.34 83.38
CA ALA A 229 48.35 -12.14 82.75
C ALA A 229 48.90 -13.46 82.18
N HIS A 230 48.83 -14.55 82.95
CA HIS A 230 49.25 -15.88 82.48
C HIS A 230 48.40 -16.38 81.30
N TYR A 231 47.08 -16.19 81.35
CA TYR A 231 46.19 -16.57 80.25
C TYR A 231 46.44 -15.75 78.98
N MET A 232 46.66 -14.44 79.11
CA MET A 232 47.03 -13.55 78.00
C MET A 232 48.40 -13.90 77.42
N GLU A 233 49.35 -14.33 78.24
CA GLU A 233 50.66 -14.83 77.79
C GLU A 233 50.53 -16.16 77.03
N VAL A 234 49.69 -17.09 77.49
CA VAL A 234 49.41 -18.36 76.79
C VAL A 234 48.68 -18.12 75.47
N VAL A 235 47.66 -17.25 75.44
CA VAL A 235 46.90 -16.93 74.23
C VAL A 235 47.77 -16.16 73.23
N SER A 236 48.59 -15.20 73.68
CA SER A 236 49.53 -14.49 72.82
C SER A 236 50.67 -15.39 72.33
N GLY A 237 51.13 -16.32 73.15
CA GLY A 237 52.04 -17.40 72.77
C GLY A 237 51.45 -18.29 71.68
N HIS A 238 50.19 -18.74 71.84
CA HIS A 238 49.53 -19.59 70.86
C HIS A 238 49.17 -18.85 69.57
N TRP A 239 48.76 -17.58 69.67
CA TRP A 239 48.56 -16.69 68.52
C TRP A 239 49.86 -16.45 67.74
N SER A 240 50.97 -16.20 68.44
CA SER A 240 52.26 -16.00 67.79
C SER A 240 52.82 -17.28 67.16
N GLN A 241 52.62 -18.44 67.79
CA GLN A 241 53.08 -19.74 67.28
C GLN A 241 52.22 -20.29 66.13
N HIS A 242 50.90 -20.14 66.16
CA HIS A 242 50.01 -20.79 65.18
C HIS A 242 49.14 -19.81 64.39
N GLY A 243 48.61 -18.77 65.04
CA GLY A 243 47.70 -17.80 64.39
C GLY A 243 48.40 -16.89 63.39
N LYS A 244 49.52 -16.27 63.78
CA LYS A 244 50.28 -15.34 62.96
C LYS A 244 50.87 -16.01 61.70
N PRO A 245 51.48 -17.22 61.78
CA PRO A 245 51.97 -17.91 60.60
C PRO A 245 50.83 -18.33 59.65
N ALA A 246 49.69 -18.78 60.17
CA ALA A 246 48.54 -19.14 59.34
C ALA A 246 47.97 -17.93 58.59
N MET A 247 47.84 -16.78 59.26
CA MET A 247 47.38 -15.54 58.63
C MET A 247 48.38 -15.02 57.57
N GLN A 248 49.68 -15.10 57.84
CA GLN A 248 50.71 -14.72 56.87
C GLN A 248 50.72 -15.66 55.66
N ASN A 249 50.56 -16.97 55.86
CA ASN A 249 50.44 -17.95 54.76
C ASN A 249 49.19 -17.68 53.90
N PHE A 250 48.06 -17.34 54.52
CA PHE A 250 46.84 -16.96 53.81
C PHE A 250 47.03 -15.69 52.97
N LEU A 251 47.58 -14.63 53.57
CA LEU A 251 47.88 -13.37 52.85
C LEU A 251 48.87 -13.60 51.71
N GLN A 252 49.89 -14.43 51.92
CA GLN A 252 50.85 -14.79 50.89
C GLN A 252 50.18 -15.54 49.73
N LYS A 253 49.37 -16.58 50.01
CA LYS A 253 48.63 -17.31 48.97
C LYS A 253 47.63 -16.43 48.22
N ALA A 254 46.95 -15.52 48.92
CA ALA A 254 46.06 -14.55 48.28
C ALA A 254 46.83 -13.62 47.33
N SER A 255 48.00 -13.14 47.75
CA SER A 255 48.88 -12.31 46.92
C SER A 255 49.43 -13.08 45.71
N GLU A 256 49.86 -14.33 45.88
CA GLU A 256 50.36 -15.20 44.82
C GLU A 256 49.26 -15.49 43.78
N LYS A 257 48.03 -15.78 44.23
CA LYS A 257 46.89 -15.99 43.33
C LYS A 257 46.49 -14.72 42.58
N SER A 258 46.56 -13.56 43.22
CA SER A 258 46.33 -12.28 42.54
C SER A 258 47.40 -11.98 41.49
N ALA A 259 48.67 -12.28 41.77
CA ALA A 259 49.77 -12.13 40.82
C ALA A 259 49.64 -13.14 39.64
N GLN A 260 49.18 -14.35 39.92
CA GLN A 260 48.90 -15.38 38.91
C GLN A 260 47.74 -14.96 37.99
N ALA A 261 46.68 -14.38 38.55
CA ALA A 261 45.57 -13.81 37.78
C ALA A 261 46.01 -12.63 36.91
N LYS A 262 46.92 -11.77 37.41
CA LYS A 262 47.50 -10.67 36.65
C LYS A 262 48.33 -11.17 35.47
N LYS A 263 49.23 -12.14 35.69
CA LYS A 263 50.04 -12.78 34.61
C LYS A 263 49.17 -13.50 33.57
N TRP A 264 48.04 -14.08 33.98
CA TRP A 264 47.10 -14.69 33.04
C TRP A 264 46.35 -13.65 32.19
N ALA A 265 45.94 -12.53 32.79
CA ALA A 265 45.19 -11.48 32.10
C ALA A 265 46.06 -10.64 31.14
N GLU A 266 47.32 -10.41 31.48
CA GLU A 266 48.28 -9.59 30.71
C GLU A 266 48.40 -9.98 29.22
N PRO A 267 48.63 -11.25 28.82
CA PRO A 267 48.68 -11.64 27.42
C PRO A 267 47.33 -11.49 26.69
N HIS A 268 46.21 -11.69 27.39
CA HIS A 268 44.88 -11.53 26.81
C HIS A 268 44.53 -10.05 26.58
N ILE A 269 44.96 -9.17 27.48
CA ILE A 269 44.81 -7.71 27.35
C ILE A 269 45.70 -7.18 26.22
N GLU A 270 46.96 -7.61 26.13
CA GLU A 270 47.87 -7.20 25.05
C GLU A 270 47.42 -7.77 23.68
N THR A 271 46.88 -8.99 23.65
CA THR A 271 46.26 -9.55 22.43
C THR A 271 45.01 -8.78 22.02
N ALA A 272 44.19 -8.33 22.98
CA ALA A 272 43.03 -7.48 22.70
C ALA A 272 43.47 -6.10 22.18
N LYS A 273 44.51 -5.50 22.77
CA LYS A 273 45.09 -4.22 22.37
C LYS A 273 45.63 -4.27 20.93
N THR A 274 46.42 -5.28 20.60
CA THR A 274 46.98 -5.48 19.25
C THR A 274 45.88 -5.71 18.20
N LYS A 275 44.79 -6.41 18.54
CA LYS A 275 43.64 -6.58 17.64
C LYS A 275 42.76 -5.33 17.52
N TRP A 276 42.68 -4.51 18.56
CA TRP A 276 41.81 -3.33 18.60
C TRP A 276 42.36 -2.13 17.83
N VAL A 277 43.68 -1.93 17.82
CA VAL A 277 44.35 -0.84 17.08
C VAL A 277 43.97 -0.80 15.59
N PRO A 278 44.11 -1.89 14.80
CA PRO A 278 43.75 -1.87 13.38
C PRO A 278 42.23 -1.76 13.15
N VAL A 279 41.40 -2.26 14.08
CA VAL A 279 39.94 -2.09 14.01
C VAL A 279 39.57 -0.60 14.20
N LYS A 280 40.22 0.09 15.13
CA LYS A 280 40.02 1.52 15.36
C LYS A 280 40.39 2.35 14.13
N GLU A 281 41.51 2.05 13.48
CA GLU A 281 41.92 2.72 12.23
C GLU A 281 40.92 2.47 11.10
N LYS A 282 40.47 1.23 10.92
CA LYS A 282 39.44 0.88 9.93
C LYS A 282 38.10 1.58 10.22
N LEU A 283 37.71 1.71 11.49
CA LEU A 283 36.50 2.44 11.88
C LEU A 283 36.63 3.95 11.62
N VAL A 284 37.81 4.54 11.80
CA VAL A 284 38.06 5.95 11.47
C VAL A 284 37.99 6.18 9.95
N VAL A 285 38.55 5.28 9.14
CA VAL A 285 38.45 5.34 7.67
C VAL A 285 37.01 5.14 7.21
N LEU A 286 36.29 4.15 7.76
CA LEU A 286 34.89 3.92 7.47
C LEU A 286 34.03 5.13 7.85
N LYS A 287 34.30 5.77 8.99
CA LYS A 287 33.63 7.00 9.41
C LYS A 287 33.87 8.13 8.40
N LYS A 288 35.12 8.38 7.99
CA LYS A 288 35.45 9.41 6.97
C LYS A 288 34.76 9.14 5.64
N ASN A 289 34.67 7.88 5.22
CA ASN A 289 34.05 7.50 3.95
C ASN A 289 32.52 7.54 4.02
N ALA A 290 31.91 7.22 5.17
CA ALA A 290 30.47 7.20 5.36
C ALA A 290 29.88 8.59 5.68
N GLU A 291 30.68 9.48 6.29
CA GLU A 291 30.29 10.84 6.65
C GLU A 291 29.64 11.63 5.50
N PRO A 292 30.19 11.70 4.27
CA PRO A 292 29.53 12.41 3.17
C PRO A 292 28.21 11.77 2.73
N TYR A 293 28.08 10.44 2.81
CA TYR A 293 26.82 9.75 2.47
C TYR A 293 25.75 9.97 3.53
N ILE A 294 26.13 9.91 4.81
CA ILE A 294 25.23 10.18 5.93
C ILE A 294 24.78 11.64 5.88
N GLN A 295 25.70 12.59 5.62
CA GLN A 295 25.32 13.99 5.44
C GLN A 295 24.37 14.14 4.26
N LYS A 296 24.68 13.58 3.07
CA LYS A 296 23.80 13.68 1.89
C LYS A 296 22.41 13.10 2.12
N VAL A 297 22.31 11.96 2.81
CA VAL A 297 21.02 11.36 3.18
C VAL A 297 20.30 12.24 4.20
N SER A 298 21.01 12.79 5.18
CA SER A 298 20.46 13.71 6.18
C SER A 298 19.92 14.99 5.53
N THR A 299 20.66 15.62 4.60
CA THR A 299 20.18 16.81 3.90
C THR A 299 18.94 16.48 3.09
N ARG A 300 18.96 15.40 2.32
CA ARG A 300 17.79 14.96 1.56
C ARG A 300 16.60 14.60 2.43
N SER A 301 16.80 14.00 3.60
CA SER A 301 15.70 13.65 4.49
C SER A 301 15.09 14.90 5.14
N VAL A 302 15.91 15.91 5.45
CA VAL A 302 15.42 17.21 5.94
C VAL A 302 14.63 17.92 4.85
N GLU A 303 15.17 18.01 3.63
CA GLU A 303 14.48 18.61 2.47
C GLU A 303 13.15 17.89 2.15
N LEU A 304 13.13 16.56 2.21
CA LEU A 304 11.93 15.77 1.94
C LEU A 304 10.90 15.90 3.07
N TYR A 305 11.36 16.08 4.31
CA TYR A 305 10.48 16.36 5.45
C TYR A 305 9.89 17.76 5.39
N GLU A 306 10.70 18.78 5.11
CA GLU A 306 10.25 20.17 4.94
C GLU A 306 9.25 20.28 3.79
N SER A 307 9.56 19.72 2.62
CA SER A 307 8.62 19.70 1.48
C SER A 307 7.34 18.91 1.77
N SER A 308 7.44 17.79 2.49
CA SER A 308 6.26 17.05 2.96
C SER A 308 5.45 17.88 3.96
N TRP A 309 6.11 18.62 4.84
CA TRP A 309 5.44 19.47 5.84
C TRP A 309 4.74 20.65 5.18
N ASP A 310 5.37 21.29 4.19
CA ASP A 310 4.79 22.37 3.40
C ASP A 310 3.57 21.89 2.60
N ALA A 311 3.62 20.67 2.04
CA ALA A 311 2.50 20.04 1.35
C ALA A 311 1.33 19.70 2.29
N VAL A 312 1.61 19.32 3.54
CA VAL A 312 0.60 18.94 4.55
C VAL A 312 0.03 20.14 5.29
N THR A 313 0.79 21.22 5.44
CA THR A 313 0.40 22.46 6.11
C THR A 313 -0.98 23.00 5.69
N PRO A 314 -1.33 23.13 4.39
CA PRO A 314 -2.65 23.61 3.99
C PRO A 314 -3.78 22.67 4.43
N HIS A 315 -3.56 21.36 4.49
CA HIS A 315 -4.55 20.40 4.97
C HIS A 315 -4.73 20.45 6.49
N VAL A 316 -3.65 20.67 7.24
CA VAL A 316 -3.71 20.88 8.70
C VAL A 316 -4.43 22.19 9.04
N VAL A 317 -4.15 23.26 8.29
CA VAL A 317 -4.87 24.55 8.45
C VAL A 317 -6.35 24.36 8.15
N LYS A 318 -6.71 23.69 7.05
CA LYS A 318 -8.12 23.41 6.69
C LYS A 318 -8.82 22.53 7.72
N ALA A 319 -8.13 21.51 8.27
CA ALA A 319 -8.67 20.68 9.34
C ALA A 319 -8.86 21.48 10.65
N LYS A 320 -7.94 22.39 10.95
CA LYS A 320 -8.05 23.31 12.10
C LYS A 320 -9.22 24.28 11.92
N GLU A 321 -9.41 24.84 10.74
CA GLU A 321 -10.54 25.71 10.41
C GLU A 321 -11.87 24.95 10.51
N PHE A 322 -11.92 23.70 10.04
CA PHE A 322 -13.11 22.85 10.15
C PHE A 322 -13.41 22.47 11.60
N ALA A 323 -12.38 22.16 12.40
CA ALA A 323 -12.53 21.81 13.81
C ALA A 323 -12.79 23.04 14.70
N HIS A 324 -12.44 24.24 14.26
CA HIS A 324 -12.59 25.49 15.01
C HIS A 324 -14.02 25.74 15.50
N PRO A 325 -15.08 25.71 14.66
CA PRO A 325 -16.45 25.94 15.12
C PRO A 325 -16.90 24.90 16.15
N TYR A 326 -16.58 23.62 15.95
CA TYR A 326 -16.90 22.56 16.92
C TYR A 326 -16.17 22.76 18.26
N TYR A 327 -14.89 23.16 18.23
CA TYR A 327 -14.15 23.49 19.45
C TYR A 327 -14.73 24.71 20.16
N GLN A 328 -15.14 25.75 19.42
CA GLN A 328 -15.77 26.94 20.01
C GLN A 328 -17.11 26.61 20.65
N GLU A 329 -17.89 25.72 20.04
CA GLU A 329 -19.16 25.24 20.58
C GLU A 329 -18.94 24.39 21.84
N ALA A 330 -18.05 23.40 21.78
CA ALA A 330 -17.64 22.62 22.96
C ALA A 330 -17.08 23.51 24.07
N LYS A 331 -16.35 24.59 23.73
CA LYS A 331 -15.86 25.58 24.68
C LYS A 331 -17.00 26.38 25.30
N LYS A 332 -18.03 26.79 24.55
CA LYS A 332 -19.23 27.45 25.11
C LYS A 332 -19.94 26.55 26.12
N PHE A 333 -20.07 25.25 25.83
CA PHE A 333 -20.70 24.30 26.73
C PHE A 333 -19.84 23.96 27.95
N SER A 334 -18.54 23.74 27.77
CA SER A 334 -17.64 23.29 28.85
C SER A 334 -17.15 24.43 29.75
N LYS A 335 -16.99 25.63 29.21
CA LYS A 335 -16.48 26.80 29.96
C LYS A 335 -17.25 27.11 31.25
N PRO A 336 -18.60 27.17 31.29
CA PRO A 336 -19.30 27.44 32.54
C PRO A 336 -19.06 26.35 33.60
N TYR A 337 -18.97 25.09 33.21
CA TYR A 337 -18.67 24.00 34.15
C TYR A 337 -17.22 24.01 34.62
N ILE A 338 -16.26 24.31 33.73
CA ILE A 338 -14.84 24.48 34.09
C ILE A 338 -14.69 25.68 35.03
N ASP A 339 -15.35 26.80 34.74
CA ASP A 339 -15.32 28.01 35.56
C ASP A 339 -15.96 27.75 36.93
N GLN A 340 -17.06 27.00 36.99
CA GLN A 340 -17.70 26.59 38.25
C GLN A 340 -16.81 25.64 39.07
N VAL A 341 -16.19 24.64 38.44
CA VAL A 341 -15.23 23.75 39.12
C VAL A 341 -14.02 24.55 39.58
N ALA A 342 -13.51 25.46 38.75
CA ALA A 342 -12.40 26.34 39.12
C ALA A 342 -12.77 27.23 40.30
N GLU A 343 -13.97 27.81 40.34
CA GLU A 343 -14.46 28.67 41.42
C GLU A 343 -14.63 27.90 42.73
N ILE A 344 -15.24 26.71 42.70
CA ILE A 344 -15.40 25.83 43.88
C ILE A 344 -14.03 25.36 44.40
N THR A 345 -13.11 25.08 43.47
CA THR A 345 -11.79 24.52 43.79
C THR A 345 -10.79 25.61 44.18
N LYS A 346 -10.99 26.87 43.78
CA LYS A 346 -10.12 28.03 44.08
C LYS A 346 -9.83 28.21 45.57
N PRO A 347 -10.81 28.24 46.50
CA PRO A 347 -10.52 28.39 47.93
C PRO A 347 -9.78 27.16 48.50
N HIS A 348 -10.05 25.96 47.98
CA HIS A 348 -9.37 24.74 48.43
C HIS A 348 -7.92 24.70 47.96
N VAL A 349 -7.65 25.07 46.71
CA VAL A 349 -6.31 25.17 46.15
C VAL A 349 -5.52 26.29 46.83
N GLU A 350 -6.13 27.45 47.09
CA GLU A 350 -5.45 28.53 47.83
C GLU A 350 -5.19 28.16 49.30
N LYS A 351 -6.09 27.43 49.96
CA LYS A 351 -5.86 26.88 51.31
C LYS A 351 -4.72 25.85 51.32
N VAL A 352 -4.68 24.97 50.32
CA VAL A 352 -3.59 24.01 50.13
C VAL A 352 -2.27 24.74 49.84
N ARG A 353 -2.29 25.75 48.95
CA ARG A 353 -1.12 26.56 48.59
C ARG A 353 -0.57 27.35 49.78
N THR A 354 -1.44 27.97 50.58
CA THR A 354 -1.04 28.70 51.80
C THR A 354 -0.49 27.76 52.86
N ALA A 355 -1.07 26.58 53.05
CA ALA A 355 -0.54 25.55 53.95
C ALA A 355 0.81 24.97 53.47
N LEU A 356 0.99 24.81 52.15
CA LEU A 356 2.23 24.28 51.56
C LEU A 356 3.34 25.33 51.41
N LYS A 357 3.04 26.64 51.37
CA LYS A 357 4.04 27.73 51.27
C LYS A 357 5.27 27.54 52.18
N PRO A 358 5.17 27.26 53.49
CA PRO A 358 6.34 27.05 54.34
C PRO A 358 7.15 25.80 53.94
N TYR A 359 6.49 24.72 53.54
CA TYR A 359 7.14 23.49 53.07
C TYR A 359 7.82 23.69 51.72
N THR A 360 7.17 24.37 50.78
CA THR A 360 7.76 24.70 49.48
C THR A 360 9.00 25.58 49.65
N LYS A 361 8.96 26.60 50.53
CA LYS A 361 10.16 27.40 50.86
C LYS A 361 11.30 26.55 51.43
N ARG A 362 10.99 25.63 52.35
CA ARG A 362 11.99 24.72 52.93
C ARG A 362 12.58 23.75 51.89
N VAL A 363 11.75 23.22 51.00
CA VAL A 363 12.18 22.34 49.91
C VAL A 363 13.05 23.08 48.90
N VAL A 364 12.65 24.28 48.49
CA VAL A 364 13.44 25.11 47.56
C VAL A 364 14.80 25.46 48.18
N HIS A 365 14.83 25.80 49.47
CA HIS A 365 16.09 26.09 50.17
C HIS A 365 16.98 24.84 50.27
N ALA A 366 16.43 23.71 50.72
CA ALA A 366 17.16 22.45 50.79
C ALA A 366 17.66 21.97 49.41
N TYR A 367 16.86 22.15 48.37
CA TYR A 367 17.24 21.85 47.00
C TYR A 367 18.33 22.80 46.48
N GLY A 368 18.28 24.08 46.82
CA GLY A 368 19.35 25.04 46.54
C GLY A 368 20.68 24.62 47.16
N SER A 369 20.69 24.32 48.46
CA SER A 369 21.90 23.82 49.16
C SER A 369 22.37 22.47 48.62
N PHE A 370 21.45 21.59 48.22
CA PHE A 370 21.78 20.33 47.55
C PHE A 370 22.42 20.56 46.17
N LEU A 371 21.90 21.50 45.37
CA LEU A 371 22.49 21.83 44.08
C LEU A 371 23.88 22.46 44.23
N GLU A 372 24.06 23.36 45.19
CA GLU A 372 25.38 23.95 45.49
C GLU A 372 26.38 22.85 45.86
N SER A 373 26.05 22.00 46.84
CA SER A 373 26.91 20.87 47.23
C SER A 373 27.15 19.88 46.08
N ALA A 374 26.12 19.57 45.28
CA ALA A 374 26.27 18.73 44.11
C ALA A 374 27.22 19.34 43.08
N THR A 375 27.15 20.65 42.83
CA THR A 375 28.08 21.31 41.90
C THR A 375 29.51 21.34 42.43
N THR A 376 29.72 21.51 43.74
CA THR A 376 31.06 21.43 44.33
C THR A 376 31.63 20.01 44.27
N TYR A 377 30.82 18.99 44.59
CA TYR A 377 31.24 17.58 44.47
C TYR A 377 31.48 17.17 43.03
N HIS A 378 30.67 17.65 42.08
CA HIS A 378 30.86 17.42 40.65
C HIS A 378 32.21 17.97 40.19
N ARG A 379 32.54 19.22 40.56
CA ARG A 379 33.85 19.83 40.26
C ARG A 379 35.01 19.07 40.91
N GLN A 380 34.84 18.61 42.16
CA GLN A 380 35.85 17.82 42.85
C GLN A 380 36.05 16.46 42.17
N ALA A 381 34.96 15.75 41.85
CA ALA A 381 35.00 14.49 41.13
C ALA A 381 35.61 14.65 39.74
N GLN A 382 35.32 15.74 39.03
CA GLN A 382 35.98 16.07 37.76
C GLN A 382 37.50 16.19 37.94
N ALA A 383 37.97 16.88 38.98
CA ALA A 383 39.40 17.01 39.26
C ALA A 383 40.05 15.67 39.59
N THR A 384 39.43 14.85 40.45
CA THR A 384 39.93 13.52 40.83
C THR A 384 39.94 12.54 39.65
N ILE A 385 38.87 12.53 38.84
CA ILE A 385 38.76 11.68 37.65
C ILE A 385 39.78 12.10 36.60
N LEU A 386 39.98 13.42 36.41
CA LEU A 386 40.98 13.94 35.47
C LEU A 386 42.40 13.57 35.90
N ASP A 387 42.72 13.68 37.19
CA ASP A 387 44.00 13.27 37.75
C ASP A 387 44.23 11.75 37.57
N TYR A 388 43.24 10.93 37.90
CA TYR A 388 43.31 9.47 37.71
C TYR A 388 43.44 9.05 36.24
N LEU A 389 42.71 9.73 35.33
CA LEU A 389 42.80 9.47 33.88
C LEU A 389 44.17 9.88 33.31
N HIS A 390 44.82 10.90 33.89
CA HIS A 390 46.17 11.32 33.51
C HIS A 390 47.28 10.41 34.05
N GLN A 391 47.08 9.76 35.19
CA GLN A 391 48.05 8.84 35.81
C GLN A 391 48.23 7.52 35.01
N HIS A 392 47.27 7.12 34.18
CA HIS A 392 47.37 5.92 33.36
C HIS A 392 47.52 6.24 31.86
N GLU A 393 48.56 5.71 31.22
CA GLU A 393 48.90 5.99 29.82
C GLU A 393 47.79 5.61 28.82
N ILE A 394 46.97 4.60 29.15
CA ILE A 394 45.85 4.13 28.31
C ILE A 394 44.68 5.12 28.36
N THR A 395 44.38 5.66 29.54
CA THR A 395 43.24 6.55 29.76
C THR A 395 43.57 8.01 29.50
N LYS A 396 44.84 8.37 29.38
CA LYS A 396 45.29 9.73 29.03
C LYS A 396 44.66 10.22 27.72
N SER A 397 44.45 9.34 26.75
CA SER A 397 43.76 9.66 25.49
C SER A 397 42.24 9.84 25.61
N LEU A 398 41.65 9.36 26.72
CA LEU A 398 40.23 9.47 27.07
C LEU A 398 39.94 10.64 28.04
N ALA A 399 40.96 11.37 28.48
CA ALA A 399 40.85 12.53 29.37
C ALA A 399 40.31 13.78 28.64
N THR A 400 39.23 13.63 27.88
CA THR A 400 38.53 14.75 27.25
C THR A 400 37.63 15.44 28.27
N LYS A 401 37.54 16.77 28.20
CA LYS A 401 36.74 17.59 29.14
C LYS A 401 35.28 17.12 29.22
N GLU A 402 34.73 16.69 28.09
CA GLU A 402 33.36 16.17 27.99
C GLU A 402 33.20 14.83 28.71
N LEU A 403 34.12 13.88 28.52
CA LEU A 403 34.02 12.56 29.16
C LEU A 403 34.20 12.63 30.67
N VAL A 404 35.13 13.46 31.16
CA VAL A 404 35.31 13.74 32.59
C VAL A 404 34.04 14.35 33.18
N TRP A 405 33.40 15.26 32.45
CA TRP A 405 32.13 15.86 32.87
C TRP A 405 31.02 14.81 32.95
N PHE A 406 30.87 13.92 31.97
CA PHE A 406 29.87 12.85 32.02
C PHE A 406 30.13 11.84 33.14
N LEU A 407 31.40 11.46 33.37
CA LEU A 407 31.76 10.47 34.38
C LEU A 407 31.55 11.00 35.81
N ALA A 408 31.89 12.27 36.05
CA ALA A 408 31.60 12.96 37.31
C ALA A 408 30.08 13.11 37.53
N SER A 409 29.32 13.43 36.47
CA SER A 409 27.85 13.51 36.54
C SER A 409 27.24 12.14 36.86
N ALA A 410 27.77 11.06 36.27
CA ALA A 410 27.32 9.70 36.54
C ALA A 410 27.59 9.30 38.00
N LEU A 411 28.77 9.62 38.54
CA LEU A 411 29.13 9.37 39.93
C LEU A 411 28.15 10.05 40.91
N LEU A 412 27.70 11.26 40.58
CA LEU A 412 26.76 12.03 41.38
C LEU A 412 25.29 11.56 41.22
N ALA A 413 24.91 11.14 40.02
CA ALA A 413 23.54 10.69 39.72
C ALA A 413 23.22 9.29 40.27
N LEU A 414 24.22 8.40 40.37
CA LEU A 414 24.05 7.03 40.88
C LEU A 414 23.41 6.95 42.28
N PRO A 415 23.88 7.68 43.32
CA PRO A 415 23.25 7.64 44.64
C PRO A 415 21.82 8.20 44.62
N VAL A 416 21.56 9.26 43.85
CA VAL A 416 20.22 9.84 43.69
C VAL A 416 19.27 8.82 43.05
N PHE A 417 19.72 8.10 42.01
CA PHE A 417 18.95 7.06 41.34
C PHE A 417 18.66 5.87 42.24
N VAL A 418 19.61 5.46 43.09
CA VAL A 418 19.43 4.39 44.08
C VAL A 418 18.38 4.78 45.12
N ILE A 419 18.47 5.99 45.67
CA ILE A 419 17.47 6.51 46.63
C ILE A 419 16.09 6.61 45.97
N TYR A 420 16.00 7.15 44.75
CA TYR A 420 14.75 7.20 43.98
C TYR A 420 14.13 5.81 43.75
N ARG A 421 14.94 4.81 43.38
CA ARG A 421 14.53 3.41 43.24
C ARG A 421 14.03 2.82 44.56
N LEU A 422 14.68 3.13 45.67
CA LEU A 422 14.25 2.69 47.00
C LEU A 422 12.90 3.32 47.38
N LEU A 423 12.73 4.64 47.17
CA LEU A 423 11.48 5.36 47.45
C LEU A 423 10.31 4.87 46.59
N ILE A 424 10.53 4.57 45.30
CA ILE A 424 9.48 3.97 44.45
C ILE A 424 9.11 2.58 44.97
N ASN A 425 10.09 1.76 45.36
CA ASN A 425 9.78 0.41 45.83
C ASN A 425 9.06 0.40 47.18
N THR A 426 9.29 1.40 48.04
CA THR A 426 8.63 1.49 49.36
C THR A 426 7.26 2.16 49.28
N PHE A 427 7.10 3.23 48.50
CA PHE A 427 5.85 4.01 48.44
C PHE A 427 4.95 3.64 47.26
N CYS A 428 5.52 3.20 46.13
CA CYS A 428 4.74 2.76 44.97
C CYS A 428 4.68 1.22 44.92
N THR A 429 4.03 0.61 45.91
CA THR A 429 3.68 -0.81 45.84
C THR A 429 2.71 -1.01 44.67
N LYS A 430 3.19 -1.54 43.55
CA LYS A 430 2.31 -2.04 42.49
C LYS A 430 1.43 -3.13 43.09
N LYS A 431 0.14 -2.85 43.27
CA LYS A 431 -0.83 -3.88 43.68
C LYS A 431 -0.76 -5.01 42.63
N PRO A 432 -0.60 -6.28 43.02
CA PRO A 432 -0.67 -7.37 42.05
C PRO A 432 -2.05 -7.33 41.39
N LYS A 433 -2.06 -7.32 40.07
CA LYS A 433 -3.28 -7.37 39.26
C LYS A 433 -3.99 -8.67 39.62
N ARG A 434 -5.16 -8.60 40.26
CA ARG A 434 -6.01 -9.79 40.49
C ARG A 434 -6.24 -10.45 39.13
N SER A 435 -5.83 -11.72 38.99
CA SER A 435 -6.24 -12.55 37.86
C SER A 435 -7.75 -12.72 37.93
N ARG A 436 -8.45 -12.01 37.06
CA ARG A 436 -9.89 -12.19 36.86
C ARG A 436 -10.05 -13.43 35.98
N GLY A 437 -10.09 -14.60 36.61
CA GLY A 437 -10.31 -15.87 35.92
C GLY A 437 -10.43 -17.00 36.94
N GLY A 438 -11.61 -17.64 36.98
CA GLY A 438 -11.84 -18.81 37.82
C GLY A 438 -13.29 -18.94 38.26
N ASN A 439 -14.12 -19.42 37.33
CA ASN A 439 -15.49 -19.88 37.55
C ASN A 439 -15.54 -20.90 38.70
N GLY A 440 -16.10 -20.53 39.86
CA GLY A 440 -16.23 -21.40 41.04
C GLY A 440 -17.67 -21.85 41.23
N ASN A 441 -18.09 -22.84 40.45
CA ASN A 441 -19.39 -23.49 40.59
C ASN A 441 -19.25 -24.68 41.57
N HIS A 442 -19.51 -24.46 42.86
CA HIS A 442 -19.79 -25.50 43.86
C HIS A 442 -20.91 -24.93 44.74
N GLY A 443 -22.11 -25.49 44.82
CA GLY A 443 -22.46 -26.89 44.92
C GLY A 443 -23.15 -27.08 46.27
N HIS A 444 -24.48 -27.11 46.24
CA HIS A 444 -25.36 -27.35 47.39
C HIS A 444 -24.90 -28.49 48.31
N ARG A 445 -24.92 -28.26 49.64
CA ARG A 445 -25.40 -29.24 50.64
C ARG A 445 -25.44 -28.62 52.04
N ARG A 446 -26.60 -28.12 52.46
CA ARG A 446 -26.97 -28.06 53.88
C ARG A 446 -28.07 -29.11 54.08
N HIS A 447 -27.71 -30.23 54.69
CA HIS A 447 -28.66 -31.25 55.10
C HIS A 447 -28.70 -31.34 56.62
N LYS A 448 -29.93 -31.17 57.14
CA LYS A 448 -30.57 -31.70 58.35
C LYS A 448 -29.80 -31.80 59.68
N ARG A 449 -30.41 -31.11 60.66
CA ARG A 449 -30.51 -31.40 62.09
C ARG A 449 -30.45 -32.89 62.44
N ARG A 450 -29.71 -33.23 63.50
CA ARG A 450 -30.19 -34.10 64.60
C ARG A 450 -29.39 -33.86 65.87
N HIS A 451 -30.14 -33.72 66.97
CA HIS A 451 -29.69 -33.82 68.36
C HIS A 451 -29.13 -35.22 68.66
N THR A 452 -28.21 -35.28 69.63
CA THR A 452 -28.23 -36.31 70.69
C THR A 452 -27.58 -35.74 71.95
N ASP A 453 -28.37 -35.69 73.02
CA ASP A 453 -27.90 -35.85 74.39
C ASP A 453 -27.18 -37.19 74.54
N LYS A 454 -26.03 -37.17 75.22
CA LYS A 454 -25.71 -38.02 76.36
C LYS A 454 -24.35 -37.63 76.94
#